data_AF-A0A7Z9WC77-F1
#
_entry.id   AF-A0A7Z9WC77-F1
#
_cell.length_a   1.000
_cell.length_b   1.000
_cell.length_c   1.000
_cell.angle_alpha   90.00
_cell.angle_beta   90.00
_cell.angle_gamma   90.00
#
_symmetry.space_group_name_H-M   'P 1'
#
loop_
_entity.id
_entity.type
_entity.pdbx_description
1 polymer ?
#
loop_
_entity_poly.entity_id
_entity_poly.type
_entity_poly.pdbx_seq_one_letter_code
_entity_poly.pdbx_strand_id
1 'polypeptide(L)'
;MGLTGIQIFKLLPKTNCGECGVPTCLAFAMNLASGKAELDACPYVSEEAKEKLAEASAPPIRPVAIGAGPRAFKIGGELVLFRHEKTFYNPTGIAALIPSDIDSDVLDQKLRVWNAYQYERVGLNLRPELVALKDVGGDGIGFVDAAKKIAEQSEFGLILMTEDMESMKAAVEVCGFKKPLLYAATKENADDMGAFAKEKGLPLAIRANGIEELIELSDKLTAMGLKDLVLDSGAREMKQLFEDQVAIRRAPLKAGNRSLGFPTITFPCEMASNLDMETVIAAMLVAKYAGIVVLSDFKGESIFPLLLERLNIFTDPQRPMTVTEGIYEIGAPDENSPVLVTTNFSLTYFIVSGEIESSRVPSWLLIMDTEGLSVMTAWAAGKFVGDAVGIFVKKCGIADKIKHRKLIIPGYAAAISGDLEEELPDWEVIIGPRDASLIPKFLREMVG
;
A
#
# COMPACT_ATOMS: atom_id res chain seq x y z
N MET A 1 -18.60 -7.79 15.70
CA MET A 1 -18.32 -8.04 17.13
C MET A 1 -17.47 -9.31 17.19
N GLY A 2 -16.25 -9.24 17.71
CA GLY A 2 -15.40 -10.43 17.86
C GLY A 2 -15.98 -11.40 18.90
N LEU A 3 -15.48 -12.63 18.93
CA LEU A 3 -15.84 -13.59 19.98
C LEU A 3 -15.41 -13.06 21.35
N THR A 4 -16.28 -13.21 22.34
CA THR A 4 -15.91 -12.99 23.74
C THR A 4 -14.86 -14.03 24.16
N GLY A 5 -14.01 -13.70 25.15
CA GLY A 5 -13.03 -14.67 25.66
C GLY A 5 -13.67 -15.97 26.17
N ILE A 6 -14.93 -15.94 26.61
CA ILE A 6 -15.68 -17.15 26.99
C ILE A 6 -16.01 -18.01 25.76
N GLN A 7 -16.42 -17.40 24.65
CA GLN A 7 -16.70 -18.14 23.41
C GLN A 7 -15.42 -18.75 22.82
N ILE A 8 -14.30 -18.02 22.87
CA ILE A 8 -12.99 -18.54 22.45
C ILE A 8 -12.58 -19.73 23.33
N PHE A 9 -12.70 -19.60 24.65
CA PHE A 9 -12.36 -20.66 25.60
C PHE A 9 -13.11 -21.99 25.35
N LYS A 10 -14.35 -21.92 24.87
CA LYS A 10 -15.13 -23.14 24.52
C LYS A 10 -14.48 -23.96 23.42
N LEU A 11 -13.79 -23.30 22.48
CA LEU A 11 -13.13 -23.88 21.32
C LEU A 11 -11.68 -24.30 21.59
N LEU A 12 -11.10 -23.91 22.73
CA LEU A 12 -9.73 -24.28 23.10
C LEU A 12 -9.65 -25.71 23.70
N PRO A 13 -8.45 -26.34 23.69
CA PRO A 13 -8.22 -27.69 24.22
C PRO A 13 -8.46 -27.87 25.73
N LYS A 14 -8.52 -26.77 26.49
CA LYS A 14 -8.73 -26.76 27.96
C LYS A 14 -7.68 -27.55 28.75
N THR A 15 -6.47 -27.70 28.21
CA THR A 15 -5.37 -28.40 28.86
C THR A 15 -4.69 -27.60 29.98
N ASN A 16 -4.75 -26.26 29.91
CA ASN A 16 -4.05 -25.35 30.83
C ASN A 16 -2.54 -25.65 30.97
N CYS A 17 -1.90 -26.10 29.90
CA CYS A 17 -0.49 -26.51 29.88
C CYS A 17 0.52 -25.37 30.07
N GLY A 18 0.14 -24.11 29.82
CA GLY A 18 1.03 -22.95 29.93
C GLY A 18 1.95 -22.72 28.73
N GLU A 19 1.97 -23.61 27.74
CA GLU A 19 2.90 -23.55 26.60
C GLU A 19 2.68 -22.36 25.66
N CYS A 20 1.51 -21.73 25.72
CA CYS A 20 1.19 -20.49 25.00
C CYS A 20 1.64 -19.22 25.73
N GLY A 21 2.46 -19.34 26.78
CA GLY A 21 3.01 -18.21 27.54
C GLY A 21 2.07 -17.62 28.59
N VAL A 22 0.92 -18.24 28.84
CA VAL A 22 -0.07 -17.80 29.83
C VAL A 22 -0.61 -18.96 30.67
N PRO A 23 -0.94 -18.72 31.96
CA PRO A 23 -1.14 -19.80 32.95
C PRO A 23 -2.39 -20.66 32.73
N THR A 24 -3.38 -20.20 31.96
CA THR A 24 -4.60 -20.97 31.69
C THR A 24 -5.11 -20.73 30.28
N CYS A 25 -5.84 -21.70 29.72
CA CYS A 25 -6.54 -21.54 28.44
C CYS A 25 -7.57 -20.41 28.48
N LEU A 26 -8.16 -20.11 29.64
CA LEU A 26 -9.07 -18.97 29.78
C LEU A 26 -8.32 -17.64 29.67
N ALA A 27 -7.14 -17.52 30.31
CA ALA A 27 -6.28 -16.34 30.15
C ALA A 27 -5.84 -16.17 28.69
N PHE A 28 -5.48 -17.26 28.01
CA PHE A 28 -5.18 -17.25 26.58
C PHE A 28 -6.36 -16.76 25.74
N ALA A 29 -7.56 -17.26 26.03
CA ALA A 29 -8.79 -16.85 25.34
C ALA A 29 -9.12 -15.37 25.54
N MET A 30 -8.86 -14.80 26.73
CA MET A 30 -9.04 -13.37 26.99
C MET A 30 -8.00 -12.52 26.26
N ASN A 31 -6.75 -13.01 26.14
CA ASN A 31 -5.72 -12.35 25.35
C ASN A 31 -6.04 -12.39 23.85
N LEU A 32 -6.54 -13.51 23.32
CA LEU A 32 -7.03 -13.61 21.94
C LEU A 32 -8.19 -12.63 21.68
N ALA A 33 -9.19 -12.60 22.56
CA ALA A 33 -10.35 -11.69 22.41
C ALA A 33 -9.97 -10.20 22.45
N SER A 34 -8.83 -9.86 23.08
CA SER A 34 -8.31 -8.50 23.18
C SER A 34 -7.16 -8.21 22.19
N GLY A 35 -6.84 -9.14 21.29
CA GLY A 35 -5.77 -8.99 20.28
C GLY A 35 -4.35 -8.94 20.88
N LYS A 36 -4.15 -9.46 22.08
CA LYS A 36 -2.86 -9.49 22.80
C LYS A 36 -2.06 -10.79 22.56
N ALA A 37 -2.65 -11.77 21.89
CA ALA A 37 -2.03 -13.03 21.55
C ALA A 37 -2.54 -13.49 20.18
N GLU A 38 -1.73 -14.29 19.49
CA GLU A 38 -2.07 -14.96 18.23
C GLU A 38 -2.49 -16.41 18.49
N LEU A 39 -3.42 -16.93 17.71
CA LEU A 39 -3.95 -18.29 17.91
C LEU A 39 -2.87 -19.36 17.75
N ASP A 40 -1.90 -19.10 16.88
CA ASP A 40 -0.77 -19.99 16.58
C ASP A 40 0.17 -20.18 17.78
N ALA A 41 0.05 -19.37 18.83
CA ALA A 41 0.79 -19.58 20.08
C ALA A 41 0.30 -20.83 20.85
N CYS A 42 -0.86 -21.41 20.51
CA CYS A 42 -1.33 -22.66 21.12
C CYS A 42 -1.06 -23.86 20.20
N PRO A 43 -0.12 -24.76 20.54
CA PRO A 43 0.25 -25.88 19.68
C PRO A 43 -0.82 -26.99 19.62
N TYR A 44 -1.79 -26.97 20.54
CA TYR A 44 -2.79 -28.05 20.69
C TYR A 44 -4.17 -27.71 20.13
N VAL A 45 -4.36 -26.52 19.57
CA VAL A 45 -5.63 -26.13 18.97
C VAL A 45 -5.88 -26.98 17.72
N SER A 46 -7.08 -27.56 17.61
CA SER A 46 -7.47 -28.35 16.43
C SER A 46 -7.64 -27.46 15.20
N GLU A 47 -7.44 -28.02 14.01
CA GLU A 47 -7.67 -27.29 12.75
C GLU A 47 -9.12 -26.79 12.62
N GLU A 48 -10.09 -27.55 13.11
CA GLU A 48 -11.50 -27.11 13.16
C GLU A 48 -11.70 -25.90 14.09
N ALA A 49 -11.01 -25.88 15.25
CA ALA A 49 -11.07 -24.74 16.16
C ALA A 49 -10.33 -23.52 15.59
N LYS A 50 -9.21 -23.72 14.89
CA LYS A 50 -8.51 -22.69 14.10
C LYS A 50 -9.45 -22.04 13.12
N GLU A 51 -10.13 -22.84 12.30
CA GLU A 51 -11.00 -22.31 11.26
C GLU A 51 -12.17 -21.52 11.85
N LYS A 52 -12.85 -22.03 12.88
CA LYS A 52 -13.95 -21.32 13.56
C LYS A 52 -13.50 -20.04 14.24
N LEU A 53 -12.33 -20.05 14.89
CA LEU A 53 -11.79 -18.87 15.57
C LEU A 53 -11.29 -17.83 14.56
N ALA A 54 -10.66 -18.27 13.48
CA ALA A 54 -10.23 -17.41 12.38
C ALA A 54 -11.43 -16.76 11.69
N GLU A 55 -12.51 -17.51 11.44
CA GLU A 55 -13.74 -16.98 10.83
C GLU A 55 -14.41 -15.94 11.73
N ALA A 56 -14.51 -16.22 13.03
CA ALA A 56 -15.19 -15.32 13.95
C ALA A 56 -14.34 -14.08 14.31
N SER A 57 -13.02 -14.20 14.21
CA SER A 57 -12.05 -13.08 14.35
C SER A 57 -11.76 -12.39 13.03
N ALA A 58 -12.27 -12.90 11.91
CA ALA A 58 -12.03 -12.33 10.60
C ALA A 58 -12.48 -10.86 10.59
N PRO A 59 -11.66 -9.95 10.03
CA PRO A 59 -12.01 -8.55 9.94
C PRO A 59 -13.36 -8.39 9.20
N PRO A 60 -14.16 -7.35 9.52
CA PRO A 60 -15.46 -7.16 8.90
C PRO A 60 -15.41 -7.14 7.38
N ILE A 61 -14.30 -6.62 6.83
CA ILE A 61 -13.96 -6.70 5.41
C ILE A 61 -12.78 -7.65 5.29
N ARG A 62 -12.95 -8.76 4.56
CA ARG A 62 -11.88 -9.74 4.37
C ARG A 62 -10.76 -9.18 3.49
N PRO A 63 -9.49 -9.43 3.83
CA PRO A 63 -8.40 -9.15 2.91
C PRO A 63 -8.36 -10.22 1.82
N VAL A 64 -8.08 -9.80 0.58
CA VAL A 64 -7.91 -10.69 -0.58
C VAL A 64 -6.51 -10.47 -1.13
N ALA A 65 -5.76 -11.57 -1.28
CA ALA A 65 -4.45 -11.53 -1.92
C ALA A 65 -4.60 -11.70 -3.44
N ILE A 66 -3.91 -10.86 -4.20
CA ILE A 66 -3.92 -10.88 -5.67
C ILE A 66 -2.48 -10.97 -6.17
N GLY A 67 -2.28 -11.83 -7.16
CA GLY A 67 -0.99 -11.98 -7.80
C GLY A 67 -0.04 -12.94 -7.08
N ALA A 68 1.10 -13.19 -7.72
CA ALA A 68 2.24 -13.91 -7.17
C ALA A 68 3.54 -13.21 -7.58
N GLY A 69 4.60 -13.37 -6.79
CA GLY A 69 5.91 -12.77 -7.06
C GLY A 69 6.02 -11.31 -6.61
N PRO A 70 6.92 -10.51 -7.24
CA PRO A 70 7.28 -9.17 -6.75
C PRO A 70 6.13 -8.15 -6.69
N ARG A 71 5.10 -8.32 -7.51
CA ARG A 71 3.92 -7.44 -7.57
C ARG A 71 2.69 -8.02 -6.89
N ALA A 72 2.84 -9.12 -6.13
CA ALA A 72 1.76 -9.62 -5.30
C ALA A 72 1.41 -8.61 -4.22
N PHE A 73 0.11 -8.40 -3.99
CA PHE A 73 -0.38 -7.44 -3.00
C PHE A 73 -1.70 -7.93 -2.41
N LYS A 74 -2.22 -7.16 -1.44
CA LYS A 74 -3.51 -7.42 -0.81
C LYS A 74 -4.41 -6.19 -0.96
N ILE A 75 -5.71 -6.43 -0.97
CA ILE A 75 -6.77 -5.42 -0.89
C ILE A 75 -7.77 -5.82 0.19
N GLY A 76 -8.58 -4.88 0.69
CA GLY A 76 -9.56 -5.18 1.75
C GLY A 76 -8.92 -5.26 3.14
N GLY A 77 -9.49 -6.01 4.08
CA GLY A 77 -8.94 -6.09 5.46
C GLY A 77 -9.20 -4.86 6.32
N GLU A 78 -10.10 -4.00 5.87
CA GLU A 78 -10.24 -2.64 6.36
C GLU A 78 -11.19 -2.52 7.55
N LEU A 79 -10.91 -1.59 8.47
CA LEU A 79 -11.58 -1.53 9.78
C LEU A 79 -12.32 -0.23 10.09
N VAL A 80 -12.09 0.83 9.29
CA VAL A 80 -12.61 2.17 9.57
C VAL A 80 -13.20 2.82 8.32
N LEU A 81 -14.06 3.81 8.50
CA LEU A 81 -14.55 4.66 7.41
C LEU A 81 -13.58 5.80 7.15
N PHE A 82 -13.03 6.39 8.21
CA PHE A 82 -12.16 7.55 8.09
C PHE A 82 -10.78 7.19 8.58
N ARG A 83 -9.75 7.45 7.76
CA ARG A 83 -8.36 7.09 8.09
C ARG A 83 -7.90 7.62 9.44
N HIS A 84 -8.35 8.83 9.84
CA HIS A 84 -8.00 9.43 11.12
C HIS A 84 -8.61 8.73 12.36
N GLU A 85 -9.57 7.82 12.18
CA GLU A 85 -10.07 6.96 13.28
C GLU A 85 -9.07 5.85 13.61
N LYS A 86 -8.29 5.39 12.62
CA LYS A 86 -7.23 4.39 12.79
C LYS A 86 -6.17 4.49 11.69
N THR A 87 -6.26 3.61 10.68
CA THR A 87 -5.48 3.62 9.43
C THR A 87 -6.24 2.81 8.39
N PHE A 88 -5.98 3.07 7.11
CA PHE A 88 -6.27 2.12 6.04
C PHE A 88 -5.06 1.20 5.87
N TYR A 89 -5.29 -0.09 5.61
CA TYR A 89 -4.27 -1.13 5.70
C TYR A 89 -3.73 -1.57 4.35
N ASN A 90 -4.62 -1.81 3.37
CA ASN A 90 -4.26 -2.46 2.12
C ASN A 90 -4.53 -1.50 0.95
N PRO A 91 -3.48 -0.89 0.37
CA PRO A 91 -3.61 0.10 -0.69
C PRO A 91 -4.40 -0.38 -1.91
N THR A 92 -5.12 0.54 -2.54
CA THR A 92 -5.86 0.29 -3.79
C THR A 92 -4.93 -0.24 -4.89
N GLY A 93 -5.25 -1.40 -5.47
CA GLY A 93 -4.57 -1.92 -6.65
C GLY A 93 -4.90 -1.09 -7.89
N ILE A 94 -3.89 -0.78 -8.70
CA ILE A 94 -4.10 -0.02 -9.93
C ILE A 94 -3.84 -0.92 -11.14
N ALA A 95 -4.85 -1.04 -12.01
CA ALA A 95 -4.83 -1.85 -13.21
C ALA A 95 -5.02 -1.00 -14.48
N ALA A 96 -4.47 -1.46 -15.60
CA ALA A 96 -4.80 -0.96 -16.93
C ALA A 96 -5.44 -2.06 -17.78
N LEU A 97 -6.47 -1.71 -18.55
CA LEU A 97 -7.21 -2.60 -19.42
C LEU A 97 -6.43 -2.90 -20.70
N ILE A 98 -6.42 -4.17 -21.12
CA ILE A 98 -5.92 -4.62 -22.41
C ILE A 98 -7.01 -5.50 -23.05
N PRO A 99 -7.49 -5.19 -24.26
CA PRO A 99 -8.38 -6.10 -24.98
C PRO A 99 -7.60 -7.28 -25.58
N SER A 100 -8.22 -8.45 -25.69
CA SER A 100 -7.58 -9.69 -26.16
C SER A 100 -7.21 -9.72 -27.64
N ASP A 101 -7.76 -8.81 -28.45
CA ASP A 101 -7.42 -8.61 -29.86
C ASP A 101 -6.23 -7.65 -30.07
N ILE A 102 -5.56 -7.24 -28.99
CA ILE A 102 -4.37 -6.41 -29.07
C ILE A 102 -3.28 -7.07 -29.92
N ASP A 103 -2.65 -6.27 -30.79
CA ASP A 103 -1.47 -6.72 -31.51
C ASP A 103 -0.33 -7.10 -30.55
N SER A 104 0.37 -8.19 -30.87
CA SER A 104 1.40 -8.78 -30.01
C SER A 104 2.58 -7.83 -29.76
N ASP A 105 3.00 -7.06 -30.78
CA ASP A 105 4.11 -6.12 -30.66
C ASP A 105 3.67 -4.87 -29.87
N VAL A 106 2.42 -4.43 -30.05
CA VAL A 106 1.82 -3.35 -29.27
C VAL A 106 1.70 -3.74 -27.79
N LEU A 107 1.31 -4.98 -27.49
CA LEU A 107 1.28 -5.53 -26.13
C LEU A 107 2.67 -5.50 -25.49
N ASP A 108 3.71 -5.95 -26.21
CA ASP A 108 5.09 -5.91 -25.71
C ASP A 108 5.55 -4.49 -25.39
N GLN A 109 5.25 -3.55 -26.28
CA GLN A 109 5.59 -2.16 -26.07
C GLN A 109 4.89 -1.61 -24.83
N LYS A 110 3.59 -1.85 -24.66
CA LYS A 110 2.83 -1.41 -23.48
C LYS A 110 3.40 -2.00 -22.19
N LEU A 111 3.60 -3.31 -22.11
CA LEU A 111 4.14 -3.98 -20.92
C LEU A 111 5.53 -3.43 -20.55
N ARG A 112 6.39 -3.17 -21.54
CA ARG A 112 7.71 -2.58 -21.32
C ARG A 112 7.63 -1.16 -20.77
N VAL A 113 6.81 -0.30 -21.39
CA VAL A 113 6.63 1.09 -20.96
C VAL A 113 6.03 1.15 -19.56
N TRP A 114 4.97 0.39 -19.30
CA TRP A 114 4.33 0.36 -18.00
C TRP A 114 5.24 -0.24 -16.92
N ASN A 115 6.11 -1.20 -17.26
CA ASN A 115 7.09 -1.74 -16.32
C ASN A 115 8.13 -0.70 -15.87
N ALA A 116 8.43 0.29 -16.73
CA ALA A 116 9.35 1.38 -16.43
C ALA A 116 8.74 2.45 -15.51
N TYR A 117 7.42 2.46 -15.29
CA TYR A 117 6.76 3.33 -14.31
C TYR A 117 7.04 2.85 -12.88
N GLN A 118 8.23 3.19 -12.40
CA GLN A 118 8.75 2.94 -11.06
C GLN A 118 9.16 4.30 -10.48
N TYR A 119 8.58 4.68 -9.34
CA TYR A 119 8.86 5.97 -8.72
C TYR A 119 9.33 5.78 -7.29
N GLU A 120 10.58 6.14 -7.02
CA GLU A 120 11.09 6.15 -5.66
C GLU A 120 10.53 7.36 -4.90
N ARG A 121 9.79 7.09 -3.84
CA ARG A 121 9.24 8.10 -2.93
C ARG A 121 9.37 7.59 -1.51
N VAL A 122 9.98 8.40 -0.67
CA VAL A 122 10.17 8.11 0.76
C VAL A 122 10.73 6.72 1.08
N GLY A 123 11.66 6.22 0.26
CA GLY A 123 12.26 4.89 0.40
C GLY A 123 11.36 3.73 -0.04
N LEU A 124 10.23 4.04 -0.69
CA LEU A 124 9.31 3.08 -1.27
C LEU A 124 9.35 3.21 -2.80
N ASN A 125 9.26 2.08 -3.48
CA ASN A 125 9.10 2.04 -4.93
C ASN A 125 7.60 1.96 -5.28
N LEU A 126 7.05 3.06 -5.79
CA LEU A 126 5.67 3.16 -6.22
C LEU A 126 5.55 2.72 -7.68
N ARG A 127 4.64 1.78 -7.95
CA ARG A 127 4.43 1.20 -9.29
C ARG A 127 3.02 0.65 -9.44
N PRO A 128 2.46 0.58 -10.66
CA PRO A 128 1.21 -0.14 -10.90
C PRO A 128 1.39 -1.66 -10.76
N GLU A 129 0.36 -2.35 -10.27
CA GLU A 129 0.45 -3.79 -9.97
C GLU A 129 -0.15 -4.68 -11.05
N LEU A 130 -1.20 -4.22 -11.74
CA LEU A 130 -2.12 -5.10 -12.46
C LEU A 130 -2.29 -4.75 -13.95
N VAL A 131 -2.60 -5.79 -14.72
CA VAL A 131 -3.17 -5.71 -16.06
C VAL A 131 -4.52 -6.42 -16.04
N ALA A 132 -5.56 -5.75 -16.55
CA ALA A 132 -6.88 -6.33 -16.74
C ALA A 132 -7.05 -6.74 -18.20
N LEU A 133 -6.92 -8.04 -18.48
CA LEU A 133 -7.07 -8.58 -19.82
C LEU A 133 -8.56 -8.86 -20.09
N LYS A 134 -9.15 -8.16 -21.04
CA LYS A 134 -10.56 -8.29 -21.43
C LYS A 134 -10.71 -9.08 -22.70
N ASP A 135 -11.43 -10.18 -22.59
CA ASP A 135 -11.86 -10.95 -23.75
C ASP A 135 -12.85 -10.12 -24.58
N VAL A 136 -12.54 -9.92 -25.86
CA VAL A 136 -13.42 -9.25 -26.83
C VAL A 136 -14.24 -10.24 -27.66
N GLY A 137 -14.20 -11.52 -27.32
CA GLY A 137 -14.91 -12.60 -28.01
C GLY A 137 -14.10 -13.24 -29.14
N GLY A 138 -14.70 -14.20 -29.84
CA GLY A 138 -14.04 -14.98 -30.90
C GLY A 138 -13.88 -16.45 -30.50
N ASP A 139 -12.73 -17.04 -30.84
CA ASP A 139 -12.38 -18.44 -30.54
C ASP A 139 -11.57 -18.61 -29.23
N GLY A 140 -11.39 -17.53 -28.47
CA GLY A 140 -10.65 -17.53 -27.20
C GLY A 140 -9.13 -17.58 -27.35
N ILE A 141 -8.58 -17.81 -28.55
CA ILE A 141 -7.13 -18.01 -28.74
C ILE A 141 -6.34 -16.74 -28.37
N GLY A 142 -6.78 -15.58 -28.86
CA GLY A 142 -6.13 -14.30 -28.55
C GLY A 142 -6.11 -13.99 -27.04
N PHE A 143 -7.16 -14.37 -26.31
CA PHE A 143 -7.25 -14.19 -24.86
C PHE A 143 -6.23 -15.07 -24.12
N VAL A 144 -6.13 -16.35 -24.49
CA VAL A 144 -5.18 -17.29 -23.88
C VAL A 144 -3.73 -16.90 -24.19
N ASP A 145 -3.45 -16.53 -25.45
CA ASP A 145 -2.11 -16.13 -25.88
C ASP A 145 -1.65 -14.84 -25.17
N ALA A 146 -2.52 -13.83 -25.09
CA ALA A 146 -2.23 -12.61 -24.35
C ALA A 146 -2.03 -12.88 -22.85
N ALA A 147 -2.87 -13.72 -22.23
CA ALA A 147 -2.75 -14.09 -20.82
C ALA A 147 -1.40 -14.78 -20.53
N LYS A 148 -1.02 -15.74 -21.37
CA LYS A 148 0.28 -16.42 -21.28
C LYS A 148 1.43 -15.44 -21.41
N LYS A 149 1.39 -14.59 -22.42
CA LYS A 149 2.43 -13.60 -22.70
C LYS A 149 2.63 -12.64 -21.53
N ILE A 150 1.54 -12.05 -21.00
CA ILE A 150 1.60 -11.16 -19.84
C ILE A 150 2.18 -11.90 -18.63
N ALA A 151 1.77 -13.14 -18.38
CA ALA A 151 2.20 -13.93 -17.22
C ALA A 151 3.67 -14.36 -17.29
N GLU A 152 4.16 -14.75 -18.46
CA GLU A 152 5.54 -15.25 -18.62
C GLU A 152 6.55 -14.12 -18.85
N GLN A 153 6.14 -13.03 -19.51
CA GLN A 153 7.05 -12.00 -20.00
C GLN A 153 6.94 -10.67 -19.25
N SER A 154 6.10 -10.60 -18.20
CA SER A 154 5.99 -9.42 -17.35
C SER A 154 5.85 -9.75 -15.87
N GLU A 155 6.07 -8.73 -15.04
CA GLU A 155 5.88 -8.82 -13.59
C GLU A 155 4.45 -8.52 -13.14
N PHE A 156 3.59 -8.03 -14.03
CA PHE A 156 2.22 -7.61 -13.69
C PHE A 156 1.40 -8.80 -13.18
N GLY A 157 0.56 -8.54 -12.18
CA GLY A 157 -0.55 -9.42 -11.85
C GLY A 157 -1.65 -9.31 -12.90
N LEU A 158 -2.47 -10.35 -13.04
CA LEU A 158 -3.53 -10.41 -14.04
C LEU A 158 -4.91 -10.36 -13.39
N ILE A 159 -5.81 -9.63 -14.03
CA ILE A 159 -7.26 -9.81 -13.93
C ILE A 159 -7.71 -10.41 -15.26
N LEU A 160 -8.29 -11.61 -15.24
CA LEU A 160 -8.82 -12.28 -16.43
C LEU A 160 -10.30 -11.95 -16.55
N MET A 161 -10.66 -11.15 -17.55
CA MET A 161 -12.05 -10.70 -17.76
C MET A 161 -12.70 -11.44 -18.94
N THR A 162 -13.43 -12.52 -18.65
CA THR A 162 -14.27 -13.23 -19.62
C THR A 162 -15.45 -13.91 -18.93
N GLU A 163 -16.58 -14.00 -19.63
CA GLU A 163 -17.75 -14.78 -19.21
C GLU A 163 -17.75 -16.19 -19.80
N ASP A 164 -16.89 -16.45 -20.79
CA ASP A 164 -16.75 -17.75 -21.43
C ASP A 164 -15.90 -18.68 -20.56
N MET A 165 -16.52 -19.77 -20.09
CA MET A 165 -15.87 -20.72 -19.19
C MET A 165 -14.76 -21.53 -19.87
N GLU A 166 -14.83 -21.74 -21.19
CA GLU A 166 -13.77 -22.44 -21.92
C GLU A 166 -12.50 -21.58 -21.98
N SER A 167 -12.65 -20.32 -22.38
CA SER A 167 -11.57 -19.33 -22.42
C SER A 167 -10.98 -19.06 -21.02
N MET A 168 -11.83 -18.95 -19.99
CA MET A 168 -11.38 -18.79 -18.61
C MET A 168 -10.49 -19.96 -18.15
N LYS A 169 -10.93 -21.20 -18.41
CA LYS A 169 -10.18 -22.41 -18.04
C LYS A 169 -8.84 -22.46 -18.76
N ALA A 170 -8.85 -22.27 -20.08
CA ALA A 170 -7.64 -22.28 -20.91
C ALA A 170 -6.64 -21.19 -20.50
N ALA A 171 -7.11 -19.98 -20.19
CA ALA A 171 -6.24 -18.91 -19.70
C ALA A 171 -5.63 -19.23 -18.33
N VAL A 172 -6.40 -19.80 -17.40
CA VAL A 172 -5.89 -20.20 -16.08
C VAL A 172 -4.89 -21.35 -16.17
N GLU A 173 -4.99 -22.25 -17.16
CA GLU A 173 -3.96 -23.28 -17.38
C GLU A 173 -2.59 -22.67 -17.67
N VAL A 174 -2.54 -21.58 -18.44
CA VAL A 174 -1.28 -20.95 -18.85
C VAL A 174 -0.80 -19.86 -17.89
N CYS A 175 -1.67 -19.22 -17.11
CA CYS A 175 -1.28 -18.11 -16.21
C CYS A 175 -1.65 -18.30 -14.74
N GLY A 176 -2.26 -19.44 -14.35
CA GLY A 176 -2.74 -19.68 -12.99
C GLY A 176 -1.65 -19.59 -11.91
N PHE A 177 -0.39 -19.85 -12.26
CA PHE A 177 0.76 -19.68 -11.37
C PHE A 177 0.96 -18.22 -10.89
N LYS A 178 0.43 -17.23 -11.62
CA LYS A 178 0.41 -15.81 -11.22
C LYS A 178 -0.72 -15.48 -10.25
N LYS A 179 -1.60 -16.44 -9.91
CA LYS A 179 -2.79 -16.22 -9.07
C LYS A 179 -3.66 -15.05 -9.55
N PRO A 180 -4.19 -15.11 -10.78
CA PRO A 180 -5.01 -14.05 -11.34
C PRO A 180 -6.33 -13.87 -10.57
N LEU A 181 -6.89 -12.66 -10.63
CA LEU A 181 -8.29 -12.42 -10.27
C LEU A 181 -9.18 -12.83 -11.44
N LEU A 182 -10.13 -13.73 -11.20
CA LEU A 182 -11.10 -14.14 -12.20
C LEU A 182 -12.25 -13.14 -12.22
N TYR A 183 -12.57 -12.58 -13.39
CA TYR A 183 -13.62 -11.59 -13.56
C TYR A 183 -14.56 -12.05 -14.70
N ALA A 184 -15.85 -12.28 -14.46
CA ALA A 184 -16.54 -12.26 -13.17
C ALA A 184 -17.63 -13.33 -13.11
N ALA A 185 -17.96 -13.71 -11.88
CA ALA A 185 -19.19 -14.41 -11.58
C ALA A 185 -20.37 -13.44 -11.63
N THR A 186 -21.38 -13.79 -12.43
CA THR A 186 -22.66 -13.11 -12.58
C THR A 186 -23.79 -14.07 -12.14
N LYS A 187 -25.03 -13.62 -12.20
CA LYS A 187 -26.20 -14.46 -11.90
C LYS A 187 -26.30 -15.69 -12.78
N GLU A 188 -25.84 -15.58 -14.02
CA GLU A 188 -25.92 -16.62 -15.04
C GLU A 188 -24.85 -17.70 -14.89
N ASN A 189 -23.65 -17.36 -14.40
CA ASN A 189 -22.51 -18.28 -14.39
C ASN A 189 -21.88 -18.53 -12.99
N ALA A 190 -22.47 -17.99 -11.91
CA ALA A 190 -21.89 -18.06 -10.56
C ALA A 190 -21.59 -19.48 -10.07
N ASP A 191 -22.41 -20.48 -10.42
CA ASP A 191 -22.17 -21.86 -10.00
C ASP A 191 -20.89 -22.43 -10.63
N ASP A 192 -20.74 -22.28 -11.94
CA ASP A 192 -19.59 -22.80 -12.68
C ASP A 192 -18.31 -22.02 -12.37
N MET A 193 -18.39 -20.69 -12.38
CA MET A 193 -17.26 -19.81 -12.09
C MET A 193 -16.81 -19.96 -10.62
N GLY A 194 -17.77 -20.06 -9.69
CA GLY A 194 -17.50 -20.27 -8.27
C GLY A 194 -16.85 -21.64 -8.00
N ALA A 195 -17.38 -22.71 -8.59
CA ALA A 195 -16.79 -24.05 -8.45
C ALA A 195 -15.36 -24.09 -8.98
N PHE A 196 -15.13 -23.48 -10.15
CA PHE A 196 -13.80 -23.41 -10.77
C PHE A 196 -12.80 -22.58 -9.95
N ALA A 197 -13.19 -21.38 -9.49
CA ALA A 197 -12.36 -20.54 -8.64
C ALA A 197 -11.97 -21.25 -7.34
N LYS A 198 -12.91 -21.97 -6.72
CA LYS A 198 -12.67 -22.79 -5.54
C LYS A 198 -11.70 -23.95 -5.81
N GLU A 199 -11.91 -24.68 -6.91
CA GLU A 199 -11.03 -25.78 -7.33
C GLU A 199 -9.58 -25.30 -7.51
N LYS A 200 -9.39 -24.14 -8.14
CA LYS A 200 -8.06 -23.56 -8.41
C LYS A 200 -7.48 -22.75 -7.24
N GLY A 201 -8.28 -22.43 -6.23
CA GLY A 201 -7.88 -21.56 -5.12
C GLY A 201 -7.52 -20.15 -5.58
N LEU A 202 -8.30 -19.60 -6.52
CA LEU A 202 -8.09 -18.28 -7.12
C LEU A 202 -9.14 -17.28 -6.62
N PRO A 203 -8.76 -15.99 -6.46
CA PRO A 203 -9.72 -14.95 -6.11
C PRO A 203 -10.72 -14.73 -7.25
N LEU A 204 -11.97 -14.43 -6.89
CA LEU A 204 -13.10 -14.29 -7.82
C LEU A 204 -13.82 -12.96 -7.63
N ALA A 205 -13.97 -12.20 -8.71
CA ALA A 205 -14.83 -11.03 -8.73
C ALA A 205 -16.30 -11.42 -8.99
N ILE A 206 -17.21 -10.71 -8.33
CA ILE A 206 -18.65 -10.77 -8.53
C ILE A 206 -19.07 -9.50 -9.25
N ARG A 207 -19.84 -9.63 -10.34
CA ARG A 207 -20.48 -8.50 -11.00
C ARG A 207 -21.98 -8.66 -10.94
N ALA A 208 -22.66 -7.64 -10.43
CA ALA A 208 -24.11 -7.61 -10.28
C ALA A 208 -24.69 -6.28 -10.78
N ASN A 209 -26.01 -6.14 -10.78
CA ASN A 209 -26.70 -4.88 -11.05
C ASN A 209 -27.26 -4.29 -9.75
N GLY A 210 -26.38 -3.63 -8.98
CA GLY A 210 -26.69 -3.02 -7.70
C GLY A 210 -26.33 -3.87 -6.48
N ILE A 211 -26.57 -3.30 -5.29
CA ILE A 211 -26.12 -3.85 -4.02
C ILE A 211 -26.93 -5.08 -3.60
N GLU A 212 -28.23 -5.09 -3.88
CA GLU A 212 -29.12 -6.19 -3.53
C GLU A 212 -28.67 -7.49 -4.20
N GLU A 213 -28.38 -7.44 -5.51
CA GLU A 213 -27.91 -8.61 -6.24
C GLU A 213 -26.46 -8.99 -5.87
N LEU A 214 -25.61 -8.01 -5.51
CA LEU A 214 -24.30 -8.31 -4.92
C LEU A 214 -24.41 -9.14 -3.64
N ILE A 215 -25.38 -8.83 -2.76
CA ILE A 215 -25.62 -9.59 -1.53
C ILE A 215 -26.00 -11.03 -1.88
N GLU A 216 -26.96 -11.23 -2.79
CA GLU A 216 -27.41 -12.56 -3.21
C GLU A 216 -26.26 -13.42 -3.75
N LEU A 217 -25.45 -12.86 -4.65
CA LEU A 217 -24.32 -13.57 -5.25
C LEU A 217 -23.19 -13.83 -4.26
N SER A 218 -22.90 -12.87 -3.38
CA SER A 218 -21.88 -13.02 -2.35
C SER A 218 -22.24 -14.10 -1.34
N ASP A 219 -23.50 -14.15 -0.90
CA ASP A 219 -23.99 -15.19 0.01
C ASP A 219 -23.93 -16.56 -0.66
N LYS A 220 -24.34 -16.66 -1.93
CA LYS A 220 -24.26 -17.90 -2.72
C LYS A 220 -22.82 -18.41 -2.83
N LEU A 221 -21.88 -17.59 -3.27
CA LEU A 221 -20.47 -17.97 -3.46
C LEU A 221 -19.77 -18.26 -2.12
N THR A 222 -20.13 -17.52 -1.06
CA THR A 222 -19.64 -17.82 0.28
C THR A 222 -20.17 -19.16 0.78
N ALA A 223 -21.44 -19.51 0.52
CA ALA A 223 -22.01 -20.80 0.86
C ALA A 223 -21.37 -21.96 0.09
N MET A 224 -20.85 -21.70 -1.12
CA MET A 224 -20.01 -22.63 -1.87
C MET A 224 -18.61 -22.80 -1.25
N GLY A 225 -18.24 -21.96 -0.28
CA GLY A 225 -16.98 -22.02 0.46
C GLY A 225 -15.89 -21.09 -0.08
N LEU A 226 -16.22 -20.17 -1.00
CA LEU A 226 -15.27 -19.15 -1.44
C LEU A 226 -15.09 -18.09 -0.35
N LYS A 227 -13.83 -17.68 -0.15
CA LYS A 227 -13.45 -16.69 0.88
C LYS A 227 -12.77 -15.45 0.28
N ASP A 228 -12.29 -15.54 -0.96
CA ASP A 228 -11.52 -14.52 -1.67
C ASP A 228 -12.36 -13.89 -2.78
N LEU A 229 -13.36 -13.10 -2.37
CA LEU A 229 -14.30 -12.44 -3.28
C LEU A 229 -13.97 -10.95 -3.45
N VAL A 230 -14.24 -10.40 -4.63
CA VAL A 230 -14.12 -8.95 -4.94
C VAL A 230 -15.43 -8.46 -5.56
N LEU A 231 -15.96 -7.32 -5.15
CA LEU A 231 -17.30 -6.86 -5.54
C LEU A 231 -17.26 -5.77 -6.63
N ASP A 232 -18.04 -5.94 -7.69
CA ASP A 232 -18.44 -4.90 -8.65
C ASP A 232 -19.96 -4.75 -8.63
N SER A 233 -20.45 -3.58 -8.21
CA SER A 233 -21.89 -3.28 -8.18
C SER A 233 -22.51 -3.08 -9.55
N GLY A 234 -21.71 -3.08 -10.62
CA GLY A 234 -22.15 -2.80 -11.99
C GLY A 234 -22.33 -1.31 -12.27
N ALA A 235 -22.13 -0.43 -11.28
CA ALA A 235 -22.25 1.00 -11.48
C ALA A 235 -21.20 1.53 -12.47
N ARG A 236 -21.65 2.26 -13.48
CA ARG A 236 -20.83 2.97 -14.48
C ARG A 236 -21.10 4.47 -14.54
N GLU A 237 -21.81 4.98 -13.53
CA GLU A 237 -22.06 6.40 -13.33
C GLU A 237 -21.42 6.86 -12.03
N MET A 238 -20.66 7.97 -12.07
CA MET A 238 -19.82 8.42 -10.96
C MET A 238 -20.59 8.61 -9.65
N LYS A 239 -21.81 9.16 -9.73
CA LYS A 239 -22.67 9.36 -8.57
C LYS A 239 -23.06 8.03 -7.93
N GLN A 240 -23.59 7.10 -8.72
CA GLN A 240 -24.04 5.80 -8.23
C GLN A 240 -22.85 5.00 -7.68
N LEU A 241 -21.71 4.99 -8.38
CA LEU A 241 -20.52 4.29 -7.94
C LEU A 241 -20.01 4.82 -6.60
N PHE A 242 -19.99 6.14 -6.39
CA PHE A 242 -19.63 6.72 -5.11
C PHE A 242 -20.57 6.28 -3.98
N GLU A 243 -21.89 6.33 -4.22
CA GLU A 243 -22.91 5.90 -3.27
C GLU A 243 -22.73 4.41 -2.91
N ASP A 244 -22.48 3.57 -3.92
CA ASP A 244 -22.25 2.13 -3.77
C ASP A 244 -20.99 1.84 -2.95
N GLN A 245 -19.85 2.46 -3.27
CA GLN A 245 -18.61 2.26 -2.51
C GLN A 245 -18.78 2.63 -1.04
N VAL A 246 -19.47 3.74 -0.74
CA VAL A 246 -19.76 4.15 0.63
C VAL A 246 -20.69 3.15 1.32
N ALA A 247 -21.73 2.67 0.64
CA ALA A 247 -22.68 1.70 1.18
C ALA A 247 -22.01 0.35 1.47
N ILE A 248 -21.25 -0.18 0.49
CA ILE A 248 -20.49 -1.43 0.61
C ILE A 248 -19.51 -1.36 1.77
N ARG A 249 -18.78 -0.24 1.93
CA ARG A 249 -17.86 -0.05 3.05
C ARG A 249 -18.58 0.02 4.41
N ARG A 250 -19.71 0.71 4.48
CA ARG A 250 -20.48 0.91 5.72
C ARG A 250 -21.19 -0.36 6.17
N ALA A 251 -21.64 -1.19 5.25
CA ALA A 251 -22.42 -2.39 5.53
C ALA A 251 -21.75 -3.35 6.55
N PRO A 252 -20.51 -3.82 6.35
CA PRO A 252 -19.83 -4.69 7.32
C PRO A 252 -19.34 -3.91 8.56
N LEU A 253 -18.93 -2.63 8.41
CA LEU A 253 -18.32 -1.86 9.50
C LEU A 253 -19.32 -1.30 10.51
N LYS A 254 -20.53 -0.92 10.07
CA LYS A 254 -21.55 -0.28 10.90
C LYS A 254 -22.77 -1.15 11.10
N ALA A 255 -23.24 -1.84 10.05
CA ALA A 255 -24.42 -2.70 10.13
C ALA A 255 -24.09 -4.18 10.42
N GLY A 256 -22.82 -4.57 10.34
CA GLY A 256 -22.38 -5.96 10.52
C GLY A 256 -22.81 -6.90 9.40
N ASN A 257 -23.25 -6.36 8.25
CA ASN A 257 -23.62 -7.15 7.08
C ASN A 257 -22.35 -7.71 6.43
N ARG A 258 -22.12 -9.02 6.60
CA ARG A 258 -20.93 -9.71 6.09
C ARG A 258 -21.02 -10.06 4.60
N SER A 259 -22.19 -10.04 3.99
CA SER A 259 -22.37 -10.30 2.56
C SER A 259 -21.64 -9.27 1.70
N LEU A 260 -21.45 -8.06 2.22
CA LEU A 260 -20.63 -7.01 1.59
C LEU A 260 -19.25 -6.84 2.24
N GLY A 261 -18.82 -7.83 3.02
CA GLY A 261 -17.56 -7.87 3.75
C GLY A 261 -16.33 -8.19 2.90
N PHE A 262 -16.26 -7.61 1.70
CA PHE A 262 -15.24 -7.92 0.69
C PHE A 262 -14.75 -6.63 0.01
N PRO A 263 -13.50 -6.61 -0.51
CA PRO A 263 -12.99 -5.48 -1.28
C PRO A 263 -13.75 -5.32 -2.60
N THR A 264 -13.60 -4.17 -3.24
CA THR A 264 -14.30 -3.82 -4.50
C THR A 264 -13.33 -3.68 -5.68
N ILE A 265 -13.85 -3.86 -6.90
CA ILE A 265 -13.18 -3.49 -8.16
C ILE A 265 -14.06 -2.49 -8.90
N THR A 266 -13.44 -1.52 -9.56
CA THR A 266 -14.13 -0.40 -10.23
C THR A 266 -13.49 -0.07 -11.57
N PHE A 267 -14.27 0.48 -12.50
CA PHE A 267 -13.86 0.66 -13.90
C PHE A 267 -14.00 2.11 -14.38
N PRO A 268 -13.17 3.06 -13.89
CA PRO A 268 -13.09 4.40 -14.47
C PRO A 268 -13.00 4.42 -16.00
N CYS A 269 -12.30 3.44 -16.59
CA CYS A 269 -12.18 3.29 -18.04
C CYS A 269 -13.51 3.06 -18.79
N GLU A 270 -14.57 2.68 -18.10
CA GLU A 270 -15.92 2.51 -18.66
C GLU A 270 -16.84 3.69 -18.32
N MET A 271 -16.31 4.77 -17.71
CA MET A 271 -17.07 5.92 -17.19
C MET A 271 -16.64 7.27 -17.78
N ALA A 272 -15.51 7.30 -18.47
CA ALA A 272 -14.90 8.52 -18.98
C ALA A 272 -14.40 8.31 -20.42
N SER A 273 -14.31 9.41 -21.17
CA SER A 273 -13.89 9.40 -22.58
C SER A 273 -12.38 9.57 -22.78
N ASN A 274 -11.63 9.81 -21.72
CA ASN A 274 -10.18 10.00 -21.76
C ASN A 274 -9.53 9.71 -20.40
N LEU A 275 -8.23 9.42 -20.45
CA LEU A 275 -7.44 9.05 -19.28
C LEU A 275 -7.39 10.13 -18.20
N ASP A 276 -7.47 11.43 -18.55
CA ASP A 276 -7.43 12.51 -17.56
C ASP A 276 -8.66 12.43 -16.64
N MET A 277 -9.85 12.26 -17.23
CA MET A 277 -11.08 12.09 -16.47
C MET A 277 -11.12 10.76 -15.72
N GLU A 278 -10.60 9.68 -16.31
CA GLU A 278 -10.43 8.40 -15.59
C GLU A 278 -9.54 8.57 -14.36
N THR A 279 -8.47 9.36 -14.46
CA THR A 279 -7.54 9.66 -13.37
C THR A 279 -8.25 10.39 -12.24
N VAL A 280 -9.09 11.39 -12.55
CA VAL A 280 -9.88 12.11 -11.54
C VAL A 280 -10.86 11.17 -10.83
N ILE A 281 -11.53 10.29 -11.58
CA ILE A 281 -12.45 9.30 -11.01
C ILE A 281 -11.68 8.30 -10.13
N ALA A 282 -10.52 7.81 -10.59
CA ALA A 282 -9.67 6.91 -9.82
C ALA A 282 -9.16 7.55 -8.53
N ALA A 283 -8.77 8.83 -8.55
CA ALA A 283 -8.36 9.58 -7.35
C ALA A 283 -9.48 9.59 -6.29
N MET A 284 -10.71 9.94 -6.72
CA MET A 284 -11.88 9.85 -5.85
C MET A 284 -12.03 8.43 -5.26
N LEU A 285 -11.87 7.39 -6.07
CA LEU A 285 -12.07 6.00 -5.66
C LEU A 285 -10.98 5.46 -4.73
N VAL A 286 -9.73 5.91 -4.87
CA VAL A 286 -8.64 5.66 -3.91
C VAL A 286 -9.03 6.22 -2.52
N ALA A 287 -9.57 7.45 -2.48
CA ALA A 287 -10.07 8.04 -1.24
C ALA A 287 -11.43 7.47 -0.77
N LYS A 288 -12.16 6.78 -1.65
CA LYS A 288 -13.51 6.24 -1.43
C LYS A 288 -13.57 4.74 -1.65
N TYR A 289 -12.66 4.06 -0.97
CA TYR A 289 -12.75 2.65 -0.56
C TYR A 289 -12.61 1.62 -1.68
N ALA A 290 -12.26 2.01 -2.91
CA ALA A 290 -12.02 1.05 -3.97
C ALA A 290 -10.83 0.14 -3.63
N GLY A 291 -11.04 -1.17 -3.74
CA GLY A 291 -9.96 -2.16 -3.62
C GLY A 291 -9.08 -2.17 -4.86
N ILE A 292 -9.69 -2.08 -6.05
CA ILE A 292 -9.01 -2.00 -7.35
C ILE A 292 -9.67 -0.92 -8.20
N VAL A 293 -8.85 -0.15 -8.93
CA VAL A 293 -9.29 0.75 -10.00
C VAL A 293 -8.70 0.30 -11.33
N VAL A 294 -9.53 0.21 -12.37
CA VAL A 294 -9.13 -0.19 -13.72
C VAL A 294 -9.22 1.01 -14.67
N LEU A 295 -8.07 1.45 -15.16
CA LEU A 295 -7.90 2.51 -16.15
C LEU A 295 -7.79 1.93 -17.57
N SER A 296 -7.97 2.75 -18.60
CA SER A 296 -7.85 2.33 -20.00
C SER A 296 -6.40 2.22 -20.47
N ASP A 297 -5.48 2.95 -19.83
CA ASP A 297 -4.05 2.94 -20.11
C ASP A 297 -3.27 3.44 -18.89
N PHE A 298 -1.94 3.33 -18.93
CA PHE A 298 -1.06 4.09 -18.05
C PHE A 298 -0.25 5.11 -18.84
N LYS A 299 -0.22 6.33 -18.33
CA LYS A 299 0.72 7.39 -18.72
C LYS A 299 1.37 7.97 -17.48
N GLY A 300 2.62 8.42 -17.59
CA GLY A 300 3.41 8.92 -16.45
C GLY A 300 2.69 10.02 -15.67
N GLU A 301 2.08 10.97 -16.40
CA GLU A 301 1.32 12.09 -15.86
C GLU A 301 0.00 11.71 -15.16
N SER A 302 -0.53 10.51 -15.46
CA SER A 302 -1.74 9.97 -14.84
C SER A 302 -1.42 9.04 -13.67
N ILE A 303 -0.47 8.10 -13.86
CA ILE A 303 -0.17 7.06 -12.88
C ILE A 303 0.62 7.59 -11.68
N PHE A 304 1.57 8.50 -11.88
CA PHE A 304 2.37 9.06 -10.80
C PHE A 304 1.53 9.76 -9.72
N PRO A 305 0.61 10.69 -10.05
CA PRO A 305 -0.21 11.34 -9.02
C PRO A 305 -1.12 10.35 -8.28
N LEU A 306 -1.67 9.33 -8.95
CA LEU A 306 -2.49 8.30 -8.30
C LEU A 306 -1.68 7.46 -7.32
N LEU A 307 -0.47 7.05 -7.71
CA LEU A 307 0.45 6.31 -6.84
C LEU A 307 0.84 7.13 -5.60
N LEU A 308 1.07 8.44 -5.78
CA LEU A 308 1.41 9.35 -4.69
C LEU A 308 0.20 9.61 -3.77
N GLU A 309 -0.99 9.84 -4.31
CA GLU A 309 -2.22 9.96 -3.52
C GLU A 309 -2.47 8.70 -2.71
N ARG A 310 -2.36 7.53 -3.34
CA ARG A 310 -2.50 6.23 -2.66
C ARG A 310 -1.53 6.10 -1.50
N LEU A 311 -0.25 6.43 -1.69
CA LEU A 311 0.73 6.44 -0.61
C LEU A 311 0.25 7.34 0.55
N ASN A 312 -0.17 8.56 0.25
CA ASN A 312 -0.59 9.53 1.26
C ASN A 312 -1.85 9.10 2.02
N ILE A 313 -2.86 8.57 1.32
CA ILE A 313 -4.13 8.12 1.91
C ILE A 313 -3.91 6.91 2.82
N PHE A 314 -3.04 5.97 2.43
CA PHE A 314 -2.81 4.72 3.15
C PHE A 314 -1.65 4.78 4.17
N THR A 315 -0.93 5.91 4.26
CA THR A 315 0.05 6.12 5.35
C THR A 315 -0.66 6.13 6.70
N ASP A 316 -0.11 5.45 7.71
CA ASP A 316 -0.66 5.42 9.05
C ASP A 316 -0.61 6.84 9.68
N PRO A 317 -1.76 7.46 9.98
CA PRO A 317 -1.77 8.80 10.55
C PRO A 317 -1.27 8.86 11.99
N GLN A 318 -1.13 7.72 12.69
CA GLN A 318 -0.66 7.66 14.08
C GLN A 318 0.86 7.52 14.17
N ARG A 319 1.53 7.11 13.10
CA ARG A 319 2.97 6.81 13.08
C ARG A 319 3.64 7.64 11.99
N PRO A 320 4.39 8.69 12.36
CA PRO A 320 5.23 9.41 11.40
C PRO A 320 6.19 8.44 10.73
N MET A 321 6.36 8.56 9.41
CA MET A 321 7.43 7.85 8.72
C MET A 321 8.76 8.45 9.18
N THR A 322 9.68 7.60 9.66
CA THR A 322 10.99 8.02 10.14
C THR A 322 12.13 7.41 9.32
N VAL A 323 13.25 8.10 9.35
CA VAL A 323 14.55 7.64 8.85
C VAL A 323 15.41 7.31 10.06
N THR A 324 16.36 6.37 9.92
CA THR A 324 17.25 6.03 11.05
C THR A 324 18.19 7.20 11.32
N GLU A 325 18.38 7.58 12.59
CA GLU A 325 19.37 8.58 12.96
C GLU A 325 20.77 8.16 12.51
N GLY A 326 21.56 9.11 12.01
CA GLY A 326 22.93 8.82 11.60
C GLY A 326 23.50 9.80 10.57
N ILE A 327 24.58 9.36 9.94
CA ILE A 327 25.29 10.10 8.88
C ILE A 327 24.96 9.44 7.54
N TYR A 328 24.44 10.24 6.61
CA TYR A 328 24.07 9.80 5.27
C TYR A 328 24.99 10.44 4.24
N GLU A 329 25.44 9.62 3.30
CA GLU A 329 26.27 10.01 2.16
C GLU A 329 25.37 10.37 0.99
N ILE A 330 25.35 11.64 0.59
CA ILE A 330 24.61 12.08 -0.61
C ILE A 330 25.62 12.34 -1.73
N GLY A 331 25.54 11.53 -2.79
CA GLY A 331 26.57 11.48 -3.84
C GLY A 331 27.79 10.69 -3.38
N ALA A 332 28.98 11.29 -3.49
CA ALA A 332 30.24 10.71 -3.03
C ALA A 332 31.03 11.75 -2.23
N PRO A 333 30.58 12.10 -1.01
CA PRO A 333 31.22 13.13 -0.23
C PRO A 333 32.61 12.71 0.23
N ASP A 334 33.51 13.69 0.31
CA ASP A 334 34.87 13.56 0.82
C ASP A 334 35.07 14.35 2.12
N GLU A 335 36.31 14.44 2.57
CA GLU A 335 36.70 15.15 3.79
C GLU A 335 36.55 16.68 3.72
N ASN A 336 36.28 17.26 2.55
CA ASN A 336 36.06 18.70 2.35
C ASN A 336 34.60 19.03 2.03
N SER A 337 33.76 18.01 1.90
CA SER A 337 32.37 18.15 1.48
C SER A 337 31.49 18.77 2.57
N PRO A 338 30.48 19.61 2.21
CA PRO A 338 29.61 20.27 3.17
C PRO A 338 28.89 19.28 4.10
N VAL A 339 28.61 19.74 5.33
CA VAL A 339 27.87 18.99 6.34
C VAL A 339 26.58 19.73 6.66
N LEU A 340 25.45 19.09 6.43
CA LEU A 340 24.11 19.60 6.74
C LEU A 340 23.49 18.77 7.84
N VAL A 341 22.67 19.37 8.71
CA VAL A 341 21.83 18.64 9.68
C VAL A 341 20.35 18.87 9.43
N THR A 342 19.56 17.81 9.61
CA THR A 342 18.10 17.87 9.58
C THR A 342 17.49 16.82 10.51
N THR A 343 16.16 16.72 10.53
CA THR A 343 15.44 15.78 11.39
C THR A 343 15.19 14.43 10.71
N ASN A 344 14.83 13.43 11.50
CA ASN A 344 14.51 12.08 11.02
C ASN A 344 13.08 11.89 10.50
N PHE A 345 12.30 12.96 10.34
CA PHE A 345 11.01 12.84 9.65
C PHE A 345 11.24 12.52 8.17
N SER A 346 10.70 11.42 7.66
CA SER A 346 11.01 10.94 6.30
C SER A 346 10.77 12.01 5.24
N LEU A 347 9.66 12.74 5.27
CA LEU A 347 9.41 13.79 4.28
C LEU A 347 10.49 14.88 4.33
N THR A 348 10.90 15.30 5.52
CA THR A 348 11.99 16.28 5.68
C THR A 348 13.30 15.73 5.14
N TYR A 349 13.66 14.49 5.49
CA TYR A 349 14.87 13.84 4.97
C TYR A 349 14.88 13.79 3.44
N PHE A 350 13.86 13.19 2.82
CA PHE A 350 13.84 12.95 1.38
C PHE A 350 13.79 14.25 0.55
N ILE A 351 13.14 15.30 1.09
CA ILE A 351 13.18 16.64 0.48
C ILE A 351 14.61 17.19 0.54
N VAL A 352 15.26 17.17 1.70
CA VAL A 352 16.61 17.73 1.85
C VAL A 352 17.63 16.92 1.06
N SER A 353 17.60 15.59 1.14
CA SER A 353 18.53 14.72 0.40
C SER A 353 18.36 14.85 -1.11
N GLY A 354 17.12 14.92 -1.60
CA GLY A 354 16.83 15.11 -3.02
C GLY A 354 17.34 16.44 -3.56
N GLU A 355 17.25 17.52 -2.76
CA GLU A 355 17.79 18.83 -3.15
C GLU A 355 19.31 18.93 -3.03
N ILE A 356 19.92 18.20 -2.10
CA ILE A 356 21.38 18.03 -2.09
C ILE A 356 21.81 17.27 -3.36
N GLU A 357 21.14 16.20 -3.73
CA GLU A 357 21.44 15.44 -4.95
C GLU A 357 21.25 16.30 -6.22
N SER A 358 20.15 17.06 -6.29
CA SER A 358 19.86 17.96 -7.41
C SER A 358 20.91 19.07 -7.57
N SER A 359 21.56 19.47 -6.47
CA SER A 359 22.68 20.43 -6.47
C SER A 359 23.93 19.92 -7.18
N ARG A 360 24.09 18.59 -7.27
CA ARG A 360 25.32 17.90 -7.70
C ARG A 360 26.56 18.23 -6.86
N VAL A 361 26.36 18.69 -5.63
CA VAL A 361 27.42 18.91 -4.64
C VAL A 361 27.40 17.75 -3.63
N PRO A 362 28.37 16.82 -3.68
CA PRO A 362 28.48 15.76 -2.69
C PRO A 362 28.51 16.34 -1.28
N SER A 363 27.67 15.81 -0.39
CA SER A 363 27.53 16.35 0.97
C SER A 363 27.25 15.26 1.99
N TRP A 364 27.64 15.52 3.24
CA TRP A 364 27.26 14.74 4.40
C TRP A 364 25.94 15.27 4.96
N LEU A 365 24.95 14.40 5.15
CA LEU A 365 23.66 14.76 5.75
C LEU A 365 23.49 14.04 7.09
N LEU A 366 23.44 14.82 8.17
CA LEU A 366 23.22 14.35 9.53
C LEU A 366 21.72 14.31 9.82
N ILE A 367 21.21 13.14 10.19
CA ILE A 367 19.81 12.91 10.51
C ILE A 367 19.69 12.72 12.01
N MET A 368 19.14 13.71 12.71
CA MET A 368 18.91 13.64 14.15
C MET A 368 17.52 13.07 14.43
N ASP A 369 17.41 12.16 15.40
CA ASP A 369 16.12 11.64 15.87
C ASP A 369 15.33 12.72 16.59
N THR A 370 14.18 13.09 16.03
CA THR A 370 13.22 14.00 16.64
C THR A 370 11.86 13.34 16.82
N GLU A 371 11.83 12.01 16.89
CA GLU A 371 10.62 11.18 16.89
C GLU A 371 9.75 11.38 15.65
N GLY A 372 10.37 11.62 14.50
CA GLY A 372 9.68 11.80 13.23
C GLY A 372 8.97 13.14 13.08
N LEU A 373 9.42 14.17 13.80
CA LEU A 373 8.88 15.51 13.69
C LEU A 373 9.65 16.33 12.64
N SER A 374 8.93 17.13 11.85
CA SER A 374 9.54 18.11 10.93
C SER A 374 10.41 19.11 11.68
N VAL A 375 11.36 19.77 11.00
CA VAL A 375 12.27 20.78 11.61
C VAL A 375 11.53 21.77 12.52
N MET A 376 10.48 22.41 12.01
CA MET A 376 9.76 23.44 12.77
C MET A 376 8.98 22.85 13.94
N THR A 377 8.37 21.68 13.76
CA THR A 377 7.63 20.99 14.82
C THR A 377 8.58 20.51 15.92
N ALA A 378 9.73 19.94 15.55
CA ALA A 378 10.74 19.45 16.46
C ALA A 378 11.37 20.60 17.27
N TRP A 379 11.69 21.72 16.61
CA TRP A 379 12.18 22.92 17.28
C TRP A 379 11.14 23.47 18.27
N ALA A 380 9.88 23.63 17.85
CA ALA A 380 8.81 24.10 18.73
C ALA A 380 8.54 23.16 19.91
N ALA A 381 8.77 21.86 19.74
CA ALA A 381 8.63 20.85 20.79
C ALA A 381 9.89 20.68 21.66
N GLY A 382 10.95 21.48 21.44
CA GLY A 382 12.21 21.40 22.19
C GLY A 382 13.07 20.17 21.84
N LYS A 383 12.76 19.45 20.76
CA LYS A 383 13.49 18.24 20.30
C LYS A 383 14.58 18.53 19.26
N PHE A 384 14.59 19.73 18.69
CA PHE A 384 15.63 20.20 17.77
C PHE A 384 16.15 21.55 18.24
N VAL A 385 16.99 21.52 19.29
CA VAL A 385 17.57 22.67 19.99
C VAL A 385 19.09 22.55 20.01
N GLY A 386 19.81 23.66 20.25
CA GLY A 386 21.27 23.74 20.15
C GLY A 386 21.99 22.65 20.94
N ASP A 387 21.64 22.48 22.22
CA ASP A 387 22.14 21.42 23.09
C ASP A 387 22.05 20.02 22.47
N ALA A 388 20.84 19.67 22.02
CA ALA A 388 20.56 18.33 21.51
C ALA A 388 21.24 18.07 20.16
N VAL A 389 21.25 19.06 19.26
CA VAL A 389 21.94 18.99 17.96
C VAL A 389 23.45 18.92 18.17
N GLY A 390 24.00 19.72 19.08
CA GLY A 390 25.43 19.73 19.41
C GLY A 390 25.90 18.39 19.98
N ILE A 391 25.15 17.82 20.93
CA ILE A 391 25.42 16.49 21.49
C ILE A 391 25.38 15.41 20.39
N PHE A 392 24.41 15.47 19.47
CA PHE A 392 24.32 14.55 18.35
C PHE A 392 25.54 14.64 17.44
N VAL A 393 25.93 15.85 17.02
CA VAL A 393 27.09 16.11 16.15
C VAL A 393 28.39 15.58 16.79
N LYS A 394 28.57 15.74 18.11
CA LYS A 394 29.72 15.20 18.84
C LYS A 394 29.77 13.66 18.83
N LYS A 395 28.60 13.01 18.87
CA LYS A 395 28.49 11.55 19.06
C LYS A 395 28.40 10.77 17.75
N CYS A 396 27.88 11.37 16.68
CA CYS A 396 27.59 10.64 15.45
C CYS A 396 28.83 10.24 14.63
N GLY A 397 30.01 10.79 14.96
CA GLY A 397 31.29 10.45 14.31
C GLY A 397 31.62 11.28 13.07
N ILE A 398 30.87 12.36 12.79
CA ILE A 398 31.11 13.20 11.60
C ILE A 398 32.48 13.90 11.64
N ALA A 399 32.98 14.23 12.84
CA ALA A 399 34.25 14.91 13.04
C ALA A 399 35.47 14.13 12.50
N ASP A 400 35.34 12.80 12.38
CA ASP A 400 36.37 11.89 11.86
C ASP A 400 36.30 11.74 10.34
N LYS A 401 35.21 12.18 9.71
CA LYS A 401 34.98 12.09 8.26
C LYS A 401 35.34 13.38 7.51
N ILE A 402 35.55 14.49 8.21
CA ILE A 402 35.78 15.82 7.63
C ILE A 402 37.03 16.52 8.20
N LYS A 403 37.69 17.33 7.37
CA LYS A 403 38.84 18.18 7.77
C LYS A 403 38.44 19.54 8.33
N HIS A 404 37.24 20.02 8.00
CA HIS A 404 36.73 21.28 8.51
C HIS A 404 35.84 21.07 9.74
N ARG A 405 35.40 22.18 10.36
CA ARG A 405 34.40 22.18 11.44
C ARG A 405 33.34 23.19 11.07
N LYS A 406 32.50 22.83 10.10
CA LYS A 406 31.41 23.69 9.61
C LYS A 406 30.14 22.86 9.56
N LEU A 407 29.05 23.39 10.08
CA LEU A 407 27.76 22.71 10.13
C LEU A 407 26.67 23.63 9.61
N ILE A 408 25.95 23.20 8.58
CA ILE A 408 24.84 23.92 7.99
C ILE A 408 23.55 23.49 8.70
N ILE A 409 22.86 24.44 9.33
CA ILE A 409 21.56 24.23 9.97
C ILE A 409 20.40 24.73 9.10
N PRO A 410 19.18 24.18 9.24
CA PRO A 410 18.02 24.68 8.52
C PRO A 410 17.71 26.14 8.87
N GLY A 411 17.39 26.98 7.89
CA GLY A 411 17.15 28.41 8.13
C GLY A 411 15.94 28.72 9.03
N TYR A 412 14.97 27.79 9.14
CA TYR A 412 13.87 27.92 10.10
C TYR A 412 14.29 27.65 11.55
N ALA A 413 15.40 26.94 11.75
CA ALA A 413 15.99 26.68 13.05
C ALA A 413 17.16 27.63 13.35
N ALA A 414 17.31 28.75 12.63
CA ALA A 414 18.42 29.70 12.81
C ALA A 414 18.58 30.18 14.27
N ALA A 415 17.48 30.21 15.04
CA ALA A 415 17.50 30.61 16.45
C ALA A 415 18.37 29.70 17.35
N ILE A 416 18.67 28.46 16.93
CA ILE A 416 19.51 27.54 17.71
C ILE A 416 21.01 27.82 17.56
N SER A 417 21.42 28.73 16.67
CA SER A 417 22.83 28.89 16.33
C SER A 417 23.70 29.28 17.51
N GLY A 418 23.21 30.16 18.40
CA GLY A 418 23.96 30.58 19.58
C GLY A 418 24.25 29.42 20.53
N ASP A 419 23.20 28.73 20.99
CA ASP A 419 23.32 27.55 21.85
C ASP A 419 24.18 26.45 21.19
N LEU A 420 24.08 26.31 19.86
CA LEU A 420 24.86 25.33 19.11
C LEU A 420 26.36 25.70 19.03
N GLU A 421 26.69 26.99 18.91
CA GLU A 421 28.07 27.49 18.97
C GLU A 421 28.67 27.33 20.38
N GLU A 422 27.86 27.47 21.44
CA GLU A 422 28.29 27.16 22.81
C GLU A 422 28.60 25.66 22.99
N GLU A 423 27.76 24.79 22.44
CA GLU A 423 28.01 23.36 22.46
C GLU A 423 29.18 22.93 21.57
N LEU A 424 29.36 23.56 20.42
CA LEU A 424 30.38 23.23 19.42
C LEU A 424 31.35 24.40 19.21
N PRO A 425 32.18 24.76 20.20
CA PRO A 425 32.98 26.00 20.16
C PRO A 425 34.02 26.02 19.02
N ASP A 426 34.43 24.84 18.54
CA ASP A 426 35.38 24.71 17.42
C ASP A 426 34.68 24.63 16.05
N TRP A 427 33.34 24.71 16.00
CA TRP A 427 32.57 24.63 14.77
C TRP A 427 31.98 25.98 14.36
N GLU A 428 32.05 26.27 13.07
CA GLU A 428 31.33 27.36 12.42
C GLU A 428 29.90 26.89 12.09
N VAL A 429 28.90 27.51 12.71
CA VAL A 429 27.48 27.25 12.41
C VAL A 429 27.03 28.15 11.26
N ILE A 430 26.60 27.53 10.16
CA ILE A 430 26.14 28.22 8.95
C ILE A 430 24.62 28.11 8.86
N ILE A 431 23.94 29.24 8.76
CA ILE A 431 22.49 29.27 8.58
C ILE A 431 22.18 29.00 7.10
N GLY A 432 21.65 27.82 6.81
CA GLY A 432 21.16 27.46 5.49
C GLY A 432 19.85 28.13 5.12
N PRO A 433 19.29 27.84 3.93
CA PRO A 433 18.02 28.39 3.51
C PRO A 433 16.86 27.89 4.38
N ARG A 434 15.77 28.67 4.42
CA ARG A 434 14.51 28.27 5.07
C ARG A 434 13.76 27.19 4.29
N ASP A 435 13.88 27.20 2.97
CA ASP A 435 13.24 26.24 2.08
C ASP A 435 14.29 25.36 1.41
N ALA A 436 14.06 24.04 1.37
CA ALA A 436 15.00 23.09 0.82
C ALA A 436 15.23 23.29 -0.70
N SER A 437 14.25 23.81 -1.44
CA SER A 437 14.39 24.11 -2.88
C SER A 437 15.49 25.14 -3.20
N LEU A 438 16.00 25.84 -2.18
CA LEU A 438 17.11 26.80 -2.31
C LEU A 438 18.48 26.19 -1.98
N ILE A 439 18.53 24.96 -1.42
CA ILE A 439 19.77 24.22 -1.16
C ILE A 439 20.64 24.11 -2.42
N PRO A 440 20.10 23.83 -3.63
CA PRO A 440 20.94 23.66 -4.80
C PRO A 440 21.72 24.91 -5.19
N LYS A 441 21.13 26.09 -5.01
CA LYS A 441 21.82 27.36 -5.25
C LYS A 441 22.82 27.63 -4.13
N PHE A 442 22.39 27.48 -2.88
CA PHE A 442 23.21 27.72 -1.69
C PHE A 442 24.50 26.90 -1.68
N LEU A 443 24.42 25.58 -1.93
CA LEU A 443 25.60 24.71 -1.93
C LEU A 443 26.57 25.05 -3.08
N ARG A 444 26.04 25.37 -4.27
CA ARG A 444 26.88 25.78 -5.41
C ARG A 444 27.61 27.09 -5.17
N GLU A 445 26.98 28.05 -4.50
CA GLU A 445 27.62 29.32 -4.13
C GLU A 445 28.64 29.15 -2.99
N MET A 446 28.47 28.14 -2.13
CA MET A 446 29.37 27.86 -1.02
C MET A 446 30.64 27.11 -1.45
N VAL A 447 30.54 26.22 -2.44
CA VAL A 447 31.67 25.38 -2.92
C VAL A 447 32.33 25.95 -4.19
N GLY A 448 31.59 26.76 -4.96
CA GLY A 448 32.00 27.29 -6.27
C GLY A 448 32.87 28.53 -6.26
#